data_AF-A0AAF0MN44-F1
#
_entry.id   AF-A0AAF0MN44-F1
#
_cell.length_a   1.000
_cell.length_b   1.000
_cell.length_c   1.000
_cell.angle_alpha   90.00
_cell.angle_beta   90.00
_cell.angle_gamma   90.00
#
_symmetry.space_group_name_H-M   'P 1'
#
loop_
_entity.id
_entity.type
_entity.pdbx_description
1 polymer ?
#
loop_
_entity_poly.entity_id
_entity_poly.type
_entity_poly.pdbx_seq_one_letter_code
_entity_poly.pdbx_strand_id
1 'polypeptide(L)'
;MTITAPRPAFTIAPDFTSENGVVAQGVPTIGAGESRALTLVFPSGQAGAEGARVRVRSMLMTDARKAFLAARGDFMRLTNTGTSAEYLRAKAAMERRALELKKALARTLDSYGVALDETNTPYVVASRYPALLEQHTVAATRPSTRPVLGIVERPTAMAAAA
;
A
#
# COMPACT_ATOMS: atom_id res chain seq x y z
N MET A 1 -14.29 41.45 8.56
CA MET A 1 -14.58 40.29 7.69
C MET A 1 -13.57 39.20 8.01
N THR A 2 -13.94 38.22 8.81
CA THR A 2 -13.06 37.10 9.19
C THR A 2 -13.09 36.06 8.06
N ILE A 3 -11.99 35.96 7.33
CA ILE A 3 -11.79 34.93 6.31
C ILE A 3 -11.58 33.62 7.07
N THR A 4 -12.62 32.80 7.16
CA THR A 4 -12.50 31.43 7.68
C THR A 4 -11.47 30.71 6.83
N ALA A 5 -10.34 30.34 7.44
CA ALA A 5 -9.31 29.57 6.76
C ALA A 5 -9.94 28.34 6.08
N PRO A 6 -9.56 28.01 4.84
CA PRO A 6 -10.10 26.85 4.15
C PRO A 6 -9.90 25.63 5.04
N ARG A 7 -10.98 24.87 5.28
CA ARG A 7 -10.90 23.59 5.98
C ARG A 7 -9.74 22.80 5.35
N PRO A 8 -8.74 22.35 6.12
CA PRO A 8 -7.66 21.57 5.56
C PRO A 8 -8.30 20.39 4.82
N ALA A 9 -7.86 20.15 3.59
CA ALA A 9 -8.26 18.98 2.84
C ALA A 9 -8.07 17.77 3.77
N PHE A 10 -9.09 16.92 3.93
CA PHE A 10 -8.97 15.68 4.70
C PHE A 10 -7.76 14.91 4.16
N THR A 11 -6.62 15.03 4.83
CA THR A 11 -5.40 14.31 4.48
C THR A 11 -5.60 12.91 5.01
N ILE A 12 -5.80 11.96 4.10
CA ILE A 12 -5.81 10.55 4.48
C ILE A 12 -4.37 10.22 4.84
N ALA A 13 -4.10 9.99 6.13
CA ALA A 13 -2.82 9.43 6.55
C ALA A 13 -2.85 7.93 6.21
N PRO A 14 -2.03 7.44 5.26
CA PRO A 14 -1.96 6.03 4.97
C PRO A 14 -1.36 5.29 6.18
N ASP A 15 -2.00 4.18 6.55
CA ASP A 15 -1.46 3.25 7.54
C ASP A 15 -0.66 2.17 6.82
N PHE A 16 0.65 2.15 7.06
CA PHE A 16 1.59 1.15 6.52
C PHE A 16 1.88 0.01 7.50
N THR A 17 1.07 -0.17 8.53
CA THR A 17 1.15 -1.34 9.41
C THR A 17 0.92 -2.61 8.60
N SER A 18 1.88 -3.52 8.66
CA SER A 18 1.84 -4.76 7.88
C SER A 18 1.04 -5.86 8.56
N GLU A 19 0.44 -6.73 7.77
CA GLU A 19 -0.33 -7.89 8.26
C GLU A 19 0.58 -8.94 8.93
N ASN A 20 1.88 -8.97 8.57
CA ASN A 20 2.87 -9.90 9.10
C ASN A 20 3.82 -9.29 10.15
N GLY A 21 3.57 -8.05 10.61
CA GLY A 21 4.39 -7.38 11.63
C GLY A 21 5.79 -6.94 11.17
N VAL A 22 6.12 -7.11 9.88
CA VAL A 22 7.38 -6.65 9.27
C VAL A 22 7.28 -5.18 8.91
N VAL A 23 8.31 -4.39 9.18
CA VAL A 23 8.34 -2.96 8.81
C VAL A 23 8.41 -2.82 7.28
N ALA A 24 7.53 -2.01 6.69
CA ALA A 24 7.54 -1.71 5.27
C ALA A 24 8.80 -0.93 4.88
N GLN A 25 9.51 -1.39 3.83
CA GLN A 25 10.75 -0.81 3.32
C GLN A 25 10.79 -0.92 1.79
N GLY A 26 11.44 0.03 1.12
CA GLY A 26 11.55 0.06 -0.34
C GLY A 26 10.26 0.45 -1.09
N VAL A 27 10.27 0.19 -2.39
CA VAL A 27 9.10 0.37 -3.28
C VAL A 27 8.30 -0.94 -3.30
N PRO A 28 7.01 -0.91 -2.99
CA PRO A 28 6.19 -2.11 -3.02
C PRO A 28 5.85 -2.53 -4.44
N THR A 29 5.49 -3.80 -4.59
CA THR A 29 4.78 -4.32 -5.75
C THR A 29 3.32 -4.57 -5.37
N ILE A 30 2.44 -4.65 -6.37
CA ILE A 30 1.06 -5.07 -6.13
C ILE A 30 1.06 -6.59 -5.98
N GLY A 31 0.81 -7.06 -4.78
CA GLY A 31 0.64 -8.48 -4.52
C GLY A 31 -0.66 -8.97 -5.15
N ALA A 32 -0.61 -10.16 -5.75
CA ALA A 32 -1.80 -10.95 -6.01
C ALA A 32 -2.37 -11.42 -4.67
N GLY A 33 -3.09 -10.54 -3.97
CA GLY A 33 -3.80 -10.92 -2.76
C GLY A 33 -4.91 -11.90 -3.11
N GLU A 34 -4.92 -13.07 -2.46
CA GLU A 34 -5.99 -14.07 -2.52
C GLU A 34 -7.37 -13.51 -2.14
N SER A 35 -7.38 -12.34 -1.48
CA SER A 35 -8.58 -11.58 -1.13
C SER A 35 -8.81 -10.46 -2.14
N ARG A 36 -10.07 -10.18 -2.48
CA ARG A 36 -10.58 -9.09 -3.35
C ARG A 36 -10.14 -7.64 -2.97
N ALA A 37 -9.18 -7.47 -2.07
CA ALA A 37 -8.65 -6.18 -1.62
C ALA A 37 -7.19 -6.04 -2.07
N LEU A 38 -6.85 -4.86 -2.60
CA LEU A 38 -5.51 -4.51 -3.04
C LEU A 38 -4.50 -4.60 -1.87
N THR A 39 -3.41 -5.32 -2.09
CA THR A 39 -2.33 -5.52 -1.12
C THR A 39 -1.00 -5.10 -1.73
N LEU A 40 -0.25 -4.28 -1.00
CA LEU A 40 1.09 -3.86 -1.34
C LEU A 40 2.10 -4.80 -0.66
N VAL A 41 2.99 -5.37 -1.46
CA VAL A 41 4.05 -6.27 -0.99
C VAL A 41 5.36 -5.52 -1.08
N PHE A 42 5.90 -5.17 0.07
CA PHE A 42 7.20 -4.52 0.19
C PHE A 42 8.31 -5.58 0.12
N PRO A 43 9.48 -5.27 -0.44
CA PRO A 43 10.65 -6.14 -0.38
C PRO A 43 11.10 -6.37 1.07
N SER A 44 11.75 -7.50 1.33
CA SER A 44 12.43 -7.75 2.59
C SER A 44 13.86 -7.22 2.56
N GLY A 45 14.38 -6.84 3.73
CA GLY A 45 15.78 -6.47 3.91
C GLY A 45 16.75 -7.67 3.91
N GLN A 46 16.24 -8.91 3.93
CA GLN A 46 17.04 -10.14 3.99
C GLN A 46 16.71 -11.05 2.81
N ALA A 47 17.74 -11.54 2.11
CA ALA A 47 17.56 -12.45 0.99
C ALA A 47 16.84 -13.74 1.42
N GLY A 48 15.71 -14.05 0.78
CA GLY A 48 14.90 -15.24 1.07
C GLY A 48 13.84 -15.05 2.17
N ALA A 49 13.76 -13.89 2.82
CA ALA A 49 12.69 -13.57 3.77
C ALA A 49 11.49 -12.95 3.08
N GLU A 50 10.30 -13.17 3.63
CA GLU A 50 9.08 -12.51 3.17
C GLU A 50 9.06 -11.04 3.63
N GLY A 51 8.78 -10.11 2.71
CA GLY A 51 8.70 -8.70 3.04
C GLY A 51 7.35 -8.28 3.62
N ALA A 52 7.20 -6.99 3.94
CA ALA A 52 5.98 -6.50 4.59
C ALA A 52 4.77 -6.55 3.65
N ARG A 53 3.63 -7.05 4.13
CA ARG A 53 2.36 -6.99 3.39
C ARG A 53 1.46 -5.92 3.98
N VAL A 54 1.20 -4.86 3.24
CA VAL A 54 0.32 -3.76 3.67
C VAL A 54 -0.95 -3.78 2.86
N ARG A 55 -2.09 -3.84 3.54
CA ARG A 55 -3.39 -3.81 2.85
C ARG A 55 -3.86 -2.39 2.65
N VAL A 56 -4.25 -2.06 1.43
CA VAL A 56 -4.79 -0.74 1.12
C VAL A 56 -6.19 -0.64 1.70
N ARG A 57 -6.33 0.11 2.80
CA ARG A 57 -7.58 0.31 3.52
C ARG A 57 -7.71 1.78 3.92
N SER A 58 -8.94 2.27 3.96
CA SER A 58 -9.25 3.58 4.50
C SER A 58 -10.67 3.57 5.06
N MET A 59 -10.88 4.26 6.18
CA MET A 59 -12.24 4.46 6.73
C MET A 59 -13.13 5.15 5.71
N LEU A 60 -12.60 6.12 4.95
CA LEU A 60 -13.34 6.81 3.88
C LEU A 60 -13.87 5.84 2.83
N MET A 61 -13.04 4.90 2.39
CA MET A 61 -13.44 3.89 1.40
C MET A 61 -14.49 2.93 1.98
N THR A 62 -14.30 2.50 3.23
CA THR A 62 -15.25 1.61 3.93
C THR A 62 -16.61 2.28 4.09
N ASP A 63 -16.66 3.54 4.51
CA ASP A 63 -17.90 4.27 4.73
C ASP A 63 -18.62 4.58 3.41
N ALA A 64 -17.88 4.99 2.38
CA ALA A 64 -18.43 5.18 1.03
C ALA A 64 -18.99 3.86 0.47
N ARG A 65 -18.32 2.73 0.73
CA ARG A 65 -18.80 1.40 0.30
C ARG A 65 -20.06 1.00 1.05
N LYS A 66 -20.14 1.23 2.36
CA LYS A 66 -21.37 0.98 3.16
C LYS A 66 -22.53 1.83 2.65
N ALA A 67 -22.30 3.13 2.42
CA ALA A 67 -23.31 4.04 1.90
C ALA A 67 -23.81 3.63 0.51
N PHE A 68 -22.91 3.19 -0.38
CA PHE A 68 -23.27 2.66 -1.69
C PHE A 68 -24.09 1.36 -1.59
N LEU A 69 -23.69 0.42 -0.73
CA LEU A 69 -24.41 -0.84 -0.54
C LEU A 69 -25.82 -0.60 0.03
N ALA A 70 -25.97 0.32 0.97
CA ALA A 70 -27.28 0.74 1.49
C ALA A 70 -28.17 1.32 0.37
N ALA A 71 -27.66 2.29 -0.39
CA ALA A 71 -28.39 2.89 -1.50
C ALA A 71 -28.74 1.88 -2.60
N ARG A 72 -27.86 0.90 -2.87
CA ARG A 72 -28.14 -0.21 -3.80
C ARG A 72 -29.25 -1.11 -3.27
N GLY A 73 -29.25 -1.41 -1.97
CA GLY A 73 -30.32 -2.18 -1.32
C GLY A 73 -31.68 -1.48 -1.45
N ASP A 74 -31.73 -0.18 -1.17
CA ASP A 74 -32.94 0.64 -1.33
C ASP A 74 -33.42 0.68 -2.79
N PHE A 75 -32.50 0.87 -3.73
CA PHE A 75 -32.81 0.84 -5.15
C PHE A 75 -33.42 -0.51 -5.58
N MET A 76 -32.82 -1.64 -5.18
CA MET A 76 -33.34 -2.98 -5.50
C MET A 76 -34.73 -3.22 -4.90
N ARG A 77 -34.96 -2.77 -3.66
CA ARG A 77 -36.27 -2.86 -3.01
C ARG A 77 -37.34 -2.07 -3.78
N LEU A 78 -37.03 -0.81 -4.12
CA LEU A 78 -37.95 0.09 -4.80
C LEU A 78 -38.17 -0.25 -6.28
N THR A 79 -37.23 -0.97 -6.90
CA THR A 79 -37.42 -1.51 -8.26
C THR A 79 -38.61 -2.47 -8.32
N ASN A 80 -38.87 -3.22 -7.24
CA ASN A 80 -39.92 -4.24 -7.20
C ASN A 80 -41.22 -3.76 -6.55
N THR A 81 -41.18 -2.66 -5.78
CA THR A 81 -42.30 -2.28 -4.88
C THR A 81 -42.63 -0.79 -4.87
N GLY A 82 -41.79 0.06 -5.47
CA GLY A 82 -41.92 1.51 -5.37
C GLY A 82 -42.73 2.14 -6.51
N THR A 83 -43.20 3.35 -6.26
CA THR A 83 -43.74 4.21 -7.32
C THR A 83 -42.63 4.69 -8.26
N SER A 84 -42.98 5.11 -9.48
CA SER A 84 -41.99 5.61 -10.46
C SER A 84 -41.14 6.77 -9.93
N ALA A 85 -41.72 7.64 -9.10
CA ALA A 85 -41.01 8.77 -8.50
C ALA A 85 -39.97 8.31 -7.45
N GLU A 86 -40.30 7.30 -6.63
CA GLU A 86 -39.38 6.75 -5.64
C GLU A 86 -38.24 5.97 -6.30
N TYR A 87 -38.55 5.20 -7.34
CA TYR A 87 -37.54 4.52 -8.15
C TYR A 87 -36.52 5.50 -8.72
N LEU A 88 -36.97 6.61 -9.34
CA LEU A 88 -36.07 7.61 -9.93
C LEU A 88 -35.18 8.29 -8.88
N ARG A 89 -35.73 8.59 -7.69
CA ARG A 89 -34.94 9.14 -6.57
C ARG A 89 -33.90 8.15 -6.07
N ALA A 90 -34.27 6.88 -5.92
CA ALA A 90 -33.36 5.83 -5.48
C ALA A 90 -32.24 5.57 -6.51
N LYS A 91 -32.56 5.59 -7.80
CA LYS A 91 -31.58 5.52 -8.88
C LYS A 91 -30.57 6.66 -8.80
N ALA A 92 -31.05 7.90 -8.70
CA ALA A 92 -30.19 9.08 -8.57
C ALA A 92 -29.32 9.04 -7.30
N ALA A 93 -29.87 8.56 -6.17
CA ALA A 93 -29.11 8.39 -4.94
C ALA A 93 -28.01 7.32 -5.09
N MET A 94 -28.32 6.18 -5.71
CA MET A 94 -27.33 5.12 -5.99
C MET A 94 -26.20 5.63 -6.89
N GLU A 95 -26.51 6.35 -7.96
CA GLU A 95 -25.51 6.93 -8.87
C GLU A 95 -24.60 7.94 -8.16
N ARG A 96 -25.17 8.80 -7.31
CA ARG A 96 -24.39 9.73 -6.47
C ARG A 96 -23.43 8.98 -5.54
N ARG A 97 -23.91 7.95 -4.83
CA ARG A 97 -23.07 7.13 -3.94
C ARG A 97 -22.00 6.35 -4.71
N ALA A 98 -22.27 5.91 -5.94
CA ALA A 98 -21.29 5.26 -6.79
C ALA A 98 -20.13 6.21 -7.15
N LEU A 99 -20.44 7.48 -7.46
CA LEU A 99 -19.43 8.52 -7.71
C LEU A 99 -18.61 8.84 -6.46
N GLU A 100 -19.24 8.92 -5.29
CA GLU A 100 -18.54 9.11 -4.01
C GLU A 100 -17.57 7.97 -3.71
N LEU A 101 -18.00 6.72 -3.93
CA LEU A 101 -17.16 5.54 -3.77
C LEU A 101 -15.95 5.57 -4.71
N LYS A 102 -16.14 5.93 -5.99
CA LYS A 102 -15.03 6.08 -6.94
C LYS A 102 -14.04 7.16 -6.49
N LYS A 103 -14.53 8.32 -6.01
CA LYS A 103 -13.69 9.40 -5.47
C LYS A 103 -12.92 8.96 -4.22
N ALA A 104 -13.58 8.24 -3.31
CA ALA A 104 -12.95 7.71 -2.11
C ALA A 104 -11.85 6.70 -2.44
N LEU A 105 -12.09 5.82 -3.42
CA LEU A 105 -11.10 4.86 -3.91
C LEU A 105 -9.89 5.55 -4.52
N ALA A 106 -10.10 6.51 -5.44
CA ALA A 106 -9.02 7.26 -6.06
C ALA A 106 -8.14 7.99 -5.03
N ARG A 107 -8.75 8.66 -4.03
CA ARG A 107 -8.00 9.32 -2.95
C ARG A 107 -7.24 8.34 -2.07
N THR A 108 -7.83 7.18 -1.78
CA THR A 108 -7.18 6.14 -0.98
C THR A 108 -5.95 5.62 -1.73
N LEU A 109 -6.08 5.26 -3.00
CA LEU A 109 -4.96 4.79 -3.82
C LEU A 109 -3.85 5.85 -3.89
N ASP A 110 -4.22 7.10 -4.16
CA ASP A 110 -3.28 8.22 -4.25
C ASP A 110 -2.45 8.40 -2.97
N SER A 111 -3.10 8.27 -1.80
CA SER A 111 -2.46 8.38 -0.48
C SER A 111 -1.48 7.22 -0.22
N TYR A 112 -1.76 6.05 -0.77
CA TYR A 112 -0.87 4.88 -0.76
C TYR A 112 0.11 4.88 -1.94
N GLY A 113 0.25 5.97 -2.69
CA GLY A 113 1.18 6.04 -3.82
C GLY A 113 0.88 5.06 -4.96
N VAL A 114 -0.39 4.67 -5.10
CA VAL A 114 -0.90 3.82 -6.18
C VAL A 114 -1.73 4.67 -7.14
N ALA A 115 -1.54 4.46 -8.44
CA ALA A 115 -2.34 5.06 -9.49
C ALA A 115 -3.10 3.97 -10.27
N LEU A 116 -4.04 4.37 -11.11
CA LEU A 116 -4.77 3.49 -12.02
C LEU A 116 -4.33 3.80 -13.44
N ASP A 117 -4.07 2.79 -14.25
CA ASP A 117 -3.79 2.95 -15.67
C ASP A 117 -5.07 3.18 -16.48
N GLU A 118 -4.94 3.28 -17.81
CA GLU A 118 -6.06 3.48 -18.75
C GLU A 118 -7.09 2.34 -18.70
N THR A 119 -6.69 1.14 -18.27
CA THR A 119 -7.55 -0.04 -18.12
C THR A 119 -8.18 -0.13 -16.72
N ASN A 120 -7.95 0.84 -15.84
CA ASN A 120 -8.26 0.81 -14.41
C ASN A 120 -7.51 -0.28 -13.62
N THR A 121 -6.37 -0.72 -14.12
CA THR A 121 -5.47 -1.62 -13.39
C THR A 121 -4.58 -0.80 -12.45
N PRO A 122 -4.51 -1.13 -11.16
CA PRO A 122 -3.67 -0.41 -10.23
C PRO A 122 -2.18 -0.65 -10.52
N TYR A 123 -1.36 0.39 -10.37
CA TYR A 123 0.11 0.33 -10.45
C TYR A 123 0.76 1.25 -9.41
N VAL A 124 1.98 0.90 -8.97
CA VAL A 124 2.71 1.66 -7.95
C VAL A 124 3.50 2.81 -8.58
N VAL A 125 3.42 4.01 -7.99
CA VAL A 125 4.18 5.18 -8.40
C VAL A 125 5.45 5.29 -7.56
N ALA A 126 6.57 4.78 -8.07
CA ALA A 126 7.83 4.67 -7.32
C ALA A 126 8.35 6.01 -6.74
N SER A 127 8.11 7.13 -7.41
CA SER A 127 8.56 8.46 -6.96
C SER A 127 7.90 8.94 -5.65
N ARG A 128 6.82 8.28 -5.20
CA ARG A 128 6.12 8.58 -3.94
C ARG A 128 6.70 7.83 -2.73
N TYR A 129 7.74 7.02 -2.93
CA TYR A 129 8.39 6.20 -1.92
C TYR A 129 9.88 6.57 -1.63
N PRO A 130 10.31 7.86 -1.62
CA PRO A 130 11.73 8.21 -1.53
C PRO A 130 12.39 7.81 -0.20
N ALA A 131 11.73 8.03 0.95
CA ALA A 131 12.31 7.73 2.26
C ALA A 131 12.44 6.22 2.56
N LEU A 132 11.67 5.38 1.87
CA LEU A 132 11.70 3.92 2.03
C LEU A 132 12.78 3.28 1.16
N LEU A 133 13.25 3.96 0.11
CA LEU A 133 14.33 3.53 -0.78
C LEU A 133 15.72 3.70 -0.16
N GLU A 134 15.93 4.74 0.66
CA GLU A 134 17.25 5.08 1.22
C GLU A 134 17.80 4.05 2.23
N GLN A 135 16.91 3.29 2.91
CA GLN A 135 17.33 2.23 3.83
C GLN A 135 18.02 1.06 3.10
N HIS A 136 17.68 0.80 1.83
CA HIS A 136 18.33 -0.24 1.03
C HIS A 136 19.68 0.19 0.47
N THR A 137 19.90 1.49 0.20
CA THR A 137 21.22 1.96 -0.25
C THR A 137 22.28 1.86 0.84
N VAL A 138 21.92 2.05 2.12
CA VAL A 138 22.86 1.90 3.25
C VAL A 138 23.12 0.42 3.59
N ALA A 139 22.12 -0.46 3.45
CA ALA A 139 22.31 -1.90 3.67
C ALA A 139 23.16 -2.58 2.58
N ALA A 140 23.16 -2.05 1.35
CA ALA A 140 24.00 -2.54 0.25
C ALA A 140 25.43 -1.96 0.25
N THR A 141 25.74 -0.93 1.05
CA THR A 141 27.09 -0.38 1.23
C THR A 141 27.74 -0.79 2.56
N ARG A 142 27.57 -2.06 2.96
CA ARG A 142 28.60 -2.67 3.82
C ARG A 142 29.68 -3.25 2.90
N PRO A 143 30.88 -2.64 2.80
CA PRO A 143 32.01 -3.37 2.24
C PRO A 143 32.20 -4.62 3.08
N SER A 144 32.01 -5.78 2.47
CA SER A 144 32.39 -7.06 3.06
C SER A 144 33.90 -7.19 2.99
N THR A 145 34.62 -6.36 3.74
CA THR A 145 36.01 -6.64 4.08
C THR A 145 36.00 -7.79 5.09
N ARG A 146 35.91 -9.02 4.58
CA ARG A 146 36.49 -10.18 5.29
C ARG A 146 37.98 -9.85 5.48
N PRO A 147 38.49 -9.71 6.71
CA PRO A 147 39.92 -9.86 6.88
C PRO A 147 40.25 -11.32 6.55
N VAL A 148 40.84 -11.54 5.37
CA VAL A 148 41.60 -12.76 5.10
C VAL A 148 42.77 -12.71 6.08
N LEU A 149 42.62 -13.38 7.22
CA LEU A 149 43.77 -13.75 8.04
C LEU A 149 44.57 -14.76 7.21
N GLY A 150 45.51 -14.23 6.43
CA GLY A 150 46.57 -15.00 5.80
C GLY A 150 47.34 -15.70 6.90
N ILE A 151 47.22 -17.03 6.95
CA ILE A 151 48.11 -17.87 7.73
C ILE A 151 49.46 -17.74 7.03
N VAL A 152 50.32 -16.87 7.56
CA VAL A 152 51.71 -16.77 7.14
C VAL A 152 52.38 -18.08 7.54
N GLU A 153 52.61 -18.92 6.54
CA GLU A 153 53.54 -20.04 6.61
C GLU A 153 54.86 -19.54 7.21
N ARG A 154 55.30 -20.15 8.32
CA ARG A 154 56.69 -20.01 8.77
C ARG A 154 57.48 -21.24 8.33
N PRO A 155 58.67 -21.03 7.74
CA PRO A 155 59.47 -22.07 7.10
C PRO A 155 60.12 -23.01 8.11
N THR A 156 60.26 -24.26 7.69
CA THR A 156 61.11 -25.30 8.27
C THR A 156 62.51 -24.79 8.59
N ALA A 157 62.94 -24.97 9.84
CA ALA A 157 64.34 -25.07 10.21
C ALA A 157 64.55 -26.38 10.99
N MET A 158 65.32 -27.29 10.38
CA MET A 158 65.90 -28.47 11.02
C MET A 158 67.00 -28.07 12.01
N ALA A 159 67.04 -28.74 13.17
CA ALA A 159 68.23 -29.15 13.93
C ALA A 159 67.73 -30.06 15.09
N ALA A 160 67.85 -31.38 15.06
CA ALA A 160 69.05 -32.21 15.29
C ALA A 160 69.64 -32.09 16.73
N ALA A 161 69.59 -33.22 17.44
CA ALA A 161 70.46 -33.70 18.52
C ALA A 161 70.39 -33.05 19.92
N ALA A 162 69.78 -33.77 20.87
CA ALA A 162 70.45 -34.35 22.05
C ALA A 162 69.51 -35.36 22.73
#